data_AF-A0A382G9W6-F1
#
_entry.id   AF-A0A382G9W6-F1
#
_cell.length_a   1.000
_cell.length_b   1.000
_cell.length_c   1.000
_cell.angle_alpha   90.00
_cell.angle_beta   90.00
_cell.angle_gamma   90.00
#
_symmetry.space_group_name_H-M   'P 1'
#
loop_
_entity.id
_entity.type
_entity.pdbx_description
1 polymer ?
#
loop_
_entity_poly.entity_id
_entity_poly.type
_entity_poly.pdbx_seq_one_letter_code
_entity_poly.pdbx_strand_id
1 'polypeptide(L)'
;MKFNIFEQNVLFRQIIFFCLLTVISGLSNASARQPTPAELEAIRKETKIVFQNFLQLWQEERYFELYEYGKKHSRNQLTIEEFATRMVELDWVPVGLLPDKNPEVNYRYRTLLYVNAAILFRHKSFIDLQFSKQQSFLLLKEEGKWRFDLLQMIRSPFYSPPK
;
A
#
# COMPACT_ATOMS: atom_id res chain seq x y z
N MET A 1 41.75 43.22 26.82
CA MET A 1 40.48 43.39 26.08
C MET A 1 39.56 42.25 26.49
N LYS A 2 38.59 42.50 27.40
CA LYS A 2 37.68 41.48 27.92
C LYS A 2 36.51 41.37 26.93
N PHE A 3 36.40 40.24 26.23
CA PHE A 3 35.22 39.95 25.42
C PHE A 3 34.00 39.83 26.33
N ASN A 4 32.93 40.55 25.98
CA ASN A 4 31.69 40.61 26.74
C ASN A 4 30.99 39.24 26.64
N ILE A 5 30.61 38.64 27.77
CA ILE A 5 30.04 37.26 27.85
C ILE A 5 28.81 37.09 26.93
N PHE A 6 28.14 38.20 26.61
CA PHE A 6 27.00 38.25 25.70
C PHE A 6 27.38 38.01 24.22
N GLU A 7 28.47 38.62 23.73
CA GLU A 7 28.99 38.45 22.36
C GLU A 7 29.46 37.01 22.12
N GLN A 8 30.06 36.40 23.16
CA GLN A 8 30.57 35.03 23.12
C GLN A 8 29.44 33.99 22.96
N ASN A 9 28.29 34.22 23.59
CA ASN A 9 27.10 33.37 23.47
C ASN A 9 26.44 33.45 22.08
N VAL A 10 26.44 34.63 21.46
CA VAL A 10 25.88 34.82 20.11
C VAL A 10 26.75 34.14 19.07
N LEU A 11 28.07 34.30 19.14
CA LEU A 11 29.03 33.62 18.27
C LEU A 11 28.95 32.09 18.44
N PHE A 12 28.86 31.60 19.67
CA PHE A 12 28.74 30.16 19.93
C PHE A 12 27.44 29.57 19.34
N ARG A 13 26.31 30.30 19.45
CA ARG A 13 25.04 29.92 18.81
C ARG A 13 25.13 29.88 17.29
N GLN A 14 25.79 30.87 16.68
CA GLN A 14 25.96 30.92 15.22
C GLN A 14 26.85 29.78 14.72
N ILE A 15 27.92 29.43 15.44
CA ILE A 15 28.80 28.29 15.11
C ILE A 15 28.01 26.98 15.18
N ILE A 16 27.20 26.77 16.22
CA ILE A 16 26.35 25.58 16.32
C ILE A 16 25.36 25.50 15.16
N PHE A 17 24.74 26.62 14.80
CA PHE A 17 23.78 26.69 13.69
C PHE A 17 24.45 26.37 12.34
N PHE A 18 25.65 26.91 12.09
CA PHE A 18 26.43 26.59 10.89
C PHE A 18 26.88 25.12 10.87
N CYS A 19 27.30 24.56 11.99
CA CYS A 19 27.63 23.13 12.10
C CYS A 19 26.40 22.22 11.86
N LEU A 20 25.22 22.61 12.33
CA LEU A 20 23.99 21.87 12.04
C LEU A 20 23.63 21.92 10.54
N LEU A 21 23.77 23.09 9.92
CA LEU A 21 23.53 23.27 8.48
C LEU A 21 24.47 22.43 7.62
N THR A 22 25.75 22.34 7.97
CA THR A 22 26.71 21.52 7.22
C THR A 22 26.43 20.03 7.35
N VAL A 23 26.06 19.56 8.55
CA VAL A 23 25.63 18.16 8.76
C VAL A 23 24.38 17.83 7.95
N ILE A 24 23.37 18.72 7.91
CA ILE A 24 22.15 18.51 7.12
C ILE A 24 22.46 18.50 5.60
N SER A 25 23.34 19.38 5.13
CA SER A 25 23.72 19.44 3.71
C SER A 25 24.59 18.26 3.25
N GLY A 26 25.31 17.60 4.16
CA GLY A 26 26.10 16.39 3.88
C GLY A 26 25.28 15.10 3.72
N LEU A 27 24.04 15.08 4.23
CA LEU A 27 23.13 13.92 4.09
C LEU A 27 22.45 13.83 2.71
N SER A 28 22.64 14.81 1.83
CA SER A 28 21.96 14.94 0.53
C SER A 28 22.33 13.88 -0.51
N ASN A 29 23.37 13.08 -0.26
CA ASN A 29 23.83 12.07 -1.23
C ASN A 29 23.12 10.72 -1.11
N ALA A 30 22.00 10.64 -0.38
CA ALA A 30 21.07 9.52 -0.48
C ALA A 30 20.29 9.57 -1.81
N SER A 31 21.01 9.51 -2.94
CA SER A 31 20.40 9.16 -4.21
C SER A 31 19.83 7.76 -4.06
N ALA A 32 18.51 7.64 -4.18
CA ALA A 32 17.84 6.36 -4.11
C ALA A 32 18.33 5.50 -5.29
N ARG A 33 19.40 4.73 -5.07
CA ARG A 33 19.97 3.77 -6.04
C ARG A 33 18.82 2.98 -6.65
N GLN A 34 18.78 2.80 -7.97
CA GLN A 34 17.77 1.92 -8.56
C GLN A 34 17.93 0.48 -8.01
N PRO A 35 16.84 -0.26 -7.72
CA PRO A 35 16.97 -1.62 -7.27
C PRO A 35 17.63 -2.49 -8.35
N THR A 36 18.43 -3.43 -7.88
CA THR A 36 19.00 -4.49 -8.70
C THR A 36 17.91 -5.44 -9.21
N PRO A 37 18.15 -6.17 -10.30
CA PRO A 37 17.22 -7.19 -10.78
C PRO A 37 16.85 -8.24 -9.72
N ALA A 38 17.81 -8.62 -8.86
CA ALA A 38 17.58 -9.56 -7.76
C ALA A 38 16.62 -8.99 -6.70
N GLU A 39 16.77 -7.72 -6.33
CA GLU A 39 15.84 -7.03 -5.41
C GLU A 39 14.44 -6.92 -6.02
N LEU A 40 14.33 -6.60 -7.32
CA LEU A 40 13.04 -6.55 -8.01
C LEU A 40 12.34 -7.91 -8.01
N GLU A 41 13.09 -8.99 -8.23
CA GLU A 41 12.54 -10.35 -8.20
C GLU A 41 12.12 -10.75 -6.77
N ALA A 42 12.90 -10.40 -5.76
CA ALA A 42 12.52 -10.62 -4.36
C ALA A 42 11.22 -9.87 -4.00
N ILE A 43 11.13 -8.58 -4.37
CA ILE A 43 9.92 -7.77 -4.19
C ILE A 43 8.73 -8.40 -4.93
N ARG A 44 8.93 -8.86 -6.16
CA ARG A 44 7.87 -9.51 -6.96
C ARG A 44 7.35 -10.78 -6.28
N LYS A 45 8.24 -11.64 -5.80
CA LYS A 45 7.87 -12.88 -5.09
C LYS A 45 7.12 -12.59 -3.79
N GLU A 46 7.67 -11.71 -2.96
CA GLU A 46 7.04 -11.25 -1.71
C GLU A 46 5.62 -10.70 -1.99
N THR A 47 5.51 -9.81 -2.97
CA THR A 47 4.25 -9.15 -3.33
C THR A 47 3.20 -10.15 -3.82
N LYS A 48 3.60 -11.14 -4.64
CA LYS A 48 2.68 -12.18 -5.12
C LYS A 48 2.10 -13.00 -3.96
N ILE A 49 2.93 -13.39 -2.99
CA ILE A 49 2.48 -14.12 -1.80
C ILE A 49 1.51 -13.26 -0.99
N VAL A 50 1.87 -12.00 -0.73
CA VAL A 50 1.01 -11.06 0.01
C VAL A 50 -0.35 -10.90 -0.70
N PHE A 51 -0.34 -10.73 -2.02
CA PHE A 51 -1.55 -10.58 -2.82
C PHE A 51 -2.41 -11.84 -2.83
N GLN A 52 -1.81 -13.03 -2.92
CA GLN A 52 -2.54 -14.31 -2.85
C GLN A 52 -3.23 -14.47 -1.50
N ASN A 53 -2.53 -14.21 -0.39
CA ASN A 53 -3.11 -14.27 0.95
C ASN A 53 -4.24 -13.26 1.11
N PHE A 54 -4.05 -12.03 0.61
CA PHE A 54 -5.08 -10.99 0.63
C PHE A 54 -6.33 -11.42 -0.16
N LEU A 55 -6.14 -11.94 -1.37
CA LEU A 55 -7.25 -12.41 -2.22
C LEU A 55 -8.00 -13.57 -1.56
N GLN A 56 -7.28 -14.51 -0.94
CA GLN A 56 -7.88 -15.62 -0.22
C GLN A 56 -8.75 -15.14 0.96
N LEU A 57 -8.25 -14.24 1.80
CA LEU A 57 -9.04 -13.66 2.89
C LEU A 57 -10.30 -12.96 2.38
N TRP A 58 -10.22 -12.29 1.23
CA TRP A 58 -11.38 -11.66 0.61
C TRP A 58 -12.39 -12.70 0.10
N GLN A 59 -11.93 -13.79 -0.52
CA GLN A 59 -12.78 -14.91 -0.97
C GLN A 59 -13.49 -15.61 0.20
N GLU A 60 -12.78 -15.80 1.30
CA GLU A 60 -13.29 -16.42 2.53
C GLU A 60 -14.14 -15.45 3.37
N GLU A 61 -14.33 -14.21 2.91
CA GLU A 61 -15.05 -13.14 3.61
C GLU A 61 -14.50 -12.86 5.03
N ARG A 62 -13.20 -13.11 5.25
CA ARG A 62 -12.47 -12.88 6.50
C ARG A 62 -12.03 -11.43 6.64
N TYR A 63 -13.01 -10.54 6.78
CA TYR A 63 -12.78 -9.09 6.65
C TYR A 63 -12.03 -8.46 7.83
N PHE A 64 -12.13 -9.02 9.03
CA PHE A 64 -11.34 -8.55 10.17
C PHE A 64 -9.84 -8.80 9.95
N GLU A 65 -9.47 -9.96 9.40
CA GLU A 65 -8.09 -10.25 9.04
C GLU A 65 -7.64 -9.50 7.78
N LEU A 66 -8.54 -9.32 6.82
CA LEU A 66 -8.28 -8.51 5.62
C LEU A 66 -7.98 -7.05 5.97
N TYR A 67 -8.63 -6.50 7.01
CA TYR A 67 -8.39 -5.14 7.51
C TYR A 67 -6.93 -4.92 7.91
N GLU A 68 -6.27 -5.94 8.46
CA GLU A 68 -4.86 -5.87 8.87
C GLU A 68 -3.91 -5.64 7.70
N TYR A 69 -4.34 -5.88 6.46
CA TYR A 69 -3.58 -5.56 5.25
C TYR A 69 -3.65 -4.08 4.86
N GLY A 70 -4.48 -3.27 5.52
CA GLY A 70 -4.70 -1.86 5.19
C GLY A 70 -3.51 -0.95 5.47
N LYS A 71 -3.28 0.02 4.57
CA LYS A 71 -2.32 1.10 4.80
C LYS A 71 -2.81 2.02 5.92
N LYS A 72 -1.88 2.66 6.62
CA LYS A 72 -2.18 3.57 7.75
C LYS A 72 -3.22 4.62 7.38
N HIS A 73 -3.10 5.21 6.19
CA HIS A 73 -4.04 6.24 5.73
C HIS A 73 -5.49 5.74 5.64
N SER A 74 -5.75 4.53 5.16
CA SER A 74 -7.11 3.99 5.07
C SER A 74 -7.62 3.54 6.44
N ARG A 75 -6.75 2.95 7.28
CA ARG A 75 -7.09 2.55 8.66
C ARG A 75 -7.37 3.74 9.59
N ASN A 76 -6.83 4.92 9.27
CA ASN A 76 -7.17 6.16 9.98
C ASN A 76 -8.54 6.73 9.60
N GLN A 77 -9.11 6.31 8.47
CA GLN A 77 -10.38 6.82 7.95
C GLN A 77 -11.54 5.84 8.13
N LEU A 78 -11.22 4.56 8.30
CA LEU A 78 -12.18 3.48 8.31
C LEU A 78 -11.84 2.56 9.47
N THR A 79 -12.75 2.44 10.44
CA THR A 79 -12.56 1.50 11.55
C THR A 79 -12.66 0.06 11.05
N ILE A 80 -12.22 -0.89 11.85
CA ILE A 80 -12.28 -2.32 11.48
C ILE A 80 -13.74 -2.78 11.34
N GLU A 81 -14.63 -2.33 12.22
CA GLU A 81 -16.05 -2.63 12.17
C GLU A 81 -16.70 -2.02 10.93
N GLU A 82 -16.43 -0.74 10.64
CA GLU A 82 -16.98 -0.09 9.45
C GLU A 82 -16.49 -0.78 8.18
N PHE A 83 -15.19 -1.13 8.10
CA PHE A 83 -14.66 -1.89 6.99
C PHE A 83 -15.39 -3.22 6.80
N ALA A 84 -15.53 -4.01 7.86
CA ALA A 84 -16.19 -5.32 7.79
C ALA A 84 -17.65 -5.18 7.36
N THR A 85 -18.41 -4.25 7.94
CA THR A 85 -19.80 -3.99 7.55
C THR A 85 -19.91 -3.61 6.07
N ARG A 86 -19.09 -2.67 5.60
CA ARG A 86 -19.13 -2.24 4.19
C ARG A 86 -18.75 -3.36 3.22
N MET A 87 -17.79 -4.22 3.59
CA MET A 87 -17.41 -5.38 2.78
C MET A 87 -18.51 -6.44 2.73
N VAL A 88 -19.25 -6.65 3.83
CA VAL A 88 -20.43 -7.53 3.87
C VAL A 88 -21.52 -7.00 2.95
N GLU A 89 -21.78 -5.69 2.99
CA GLU A 89 -22.79 -4.99 2.18
C GLU A 89 -22.53 -5.04 0.66
N LEU A 90 -21.30 -5.38 0.23
CA LEU A 90 -21.02 -5.58 -1.19
C LEU A 90 -21.76 -6.81 -1.71
N ASP A 91 -22.48 -6.65 -2.82
CA ASP A 91 -23.19 -7.75 -3.49
C ASP A 91 -22.28 -8.80 -4.11
N TRP A 92 -20.99 -8.50 -4.25
CA TRP A 92 -20.04 -9.29 -5.04
C TRP A 92 -18.79 -9.65 -4.24
N VAL A 93 -18.34 -10.89 -4.41
CA VAL A 93 -17.13 -11.43 -3.79
C VAL A 93 -16.23 -12.01 -4.89
N PRO A 94 -14.89 -11.88 -4.80
CA PRO A 94 -14.01 -12.61 -5.71
C PRO A 94 -14.20 -14.12 -5.51
N VAL A 95 -14.11 -14.88 -6.59
CA VAL A 95 -14.02 -16.35 -6.54
C VAL A 95 -12.65 -16.86 -6.95
N GLY A 96 -11.81 -15.98 -7.50
CA GLY A 96 -10.53 -16.37 -8.04
C GLY A 96 -9.96 -15.33 -8.99
N LEU A 97 -8.76 -15.65 -9.47
CA LEU A 97 -8.23 -15.02 -10.66
C LEU A 97 -8.92 -15.60 -11.90
N LEU A 98 -9.04 -14.81 -12.94
CA LEU A 98 -9.48 -15.33 -14.24
C LEU A 98 -8.45 -16.38 -14.73
N PRO A 99 -8.89 -17.55 -15.22
CA PRO A 99 -7.98 -18.56 -15.77
C PRO A 99 -7.04 -17.95 -16.81
N ASP A 100 -5.81 -18.47 -16.85
CA ASP A 100 -4.74 -18.06 -17.79
C ASP A 100 -4.27 -16.61 -17.68
N LYS A 101 -4.78 -15.82 -16.72
CA LYS A 101 -4.31 -14.45 -16.43
C LYS A 101 -3.62 -14.37 -15.09
N ASN A 102 -2.30 -14.40 -15.14
CA ASN A 102 -1.46 -14.22 -13.95
C ASN A 102 -1.46 -12.75 -13.47
N PRO A 103 -1.39 -12.50 -12.15
CA PRO A 103 -1.22 -11.15 -11.64
C PRO A 103 0.15 -10.58 -12.03
N GLU A 104 0.15 -9.33 -12.48
CA GLU A 104 1.34 -8.59 -12.87
C GLU A 104 1.73 -7.60 -11.77
N VAL A 105 3.01 -7.65 -11.37
CA VAL A 105 3.57 -6.71 -10.39
C VAL A 105 4.29 -5.60 -11.14
N ASN A 106 3.71 -4.41 -11.12
CA ASN A 106 4.22 -3.20 -11.75
C ASN A 106 4.93 -2.32 -10.72
N TYR A 107 6.25 -2.46 -10.68
CA TYR A 107 7.12 -1.74 -9.78
C TYR A 107 7.25 -0.26 -10.17
N ARG A 108 7.15 0.65 -9.19
CA ARG A 108 7.43 2.09 -9.36
C ARG A 108 8.59 2.53 -8.49
N TYR A 109 8.53 2.20 -7.19
CA TYR A 109 9.54 2.52 -6.19
C TYR A 109 9.67 1.38 -5.17
N ARG A 110 10.73 1.40 -4.35
CA ARG A 110 11.03 0.30 -3.39
C ARG A 110 9.88 0.06 -2.42
N THR A 111 9.10 1.09 -2.18
CA THR A 111 7.99 1.14 -1.23
C THR A 111 6.64 1.36 -1.89
N LEU A 112 6.55 1.35 -3.24
CA LEU A 112 5.31 1.59 -3.98
C LEU A 112 5.27 0.77 -5.26
N LEU A 113 4.23 -0.03 -5.41
CA LEU A 113 3.97 -0.82 -6.61
C LEU A 113 2.46 -0.97 -6.86
N TYR A 114 2.14 -1.47 -8.04
CA TYR A 114 0.79 -1.90 -8.40
C TYR A 114 0.75 -3.40 -8.65
N VAL A 115 -0.30 -4.06 -8.20
CA VAL A 115 -0.65 -5.42 -8.63
C VAL A 115 -1.84 -5.32 -9.56
N ASN A 116 -1.66 -5.71 -10.82
CA ASN A 116 -2.75 -5.81 -11.80
C ASN A 116 -3.21 -7.25 -11.87
N ALA A 117 -4.50 -7.48 -11.69
CA ALA A 117 -5.09 -8.81 -11.73
C ALA A 117 -6.45 -8.80 -12.44
N ALA A 118 -6.69 -9.82 -13.25
CA ALA A 118 -8.03 -10.14 -13.73
C ALA A 118 -8.71 -11.01 -12.68
N ILE A 119 -9.77 -10.50 -12.06
CA ILE A 119 -10.49 -11.20 -10.99
C ILE A 119 -11.86 -11.60 -11.51
N LEU A 120 -12.26 -12.83 -11.23
CA LEU A 120 -13.61 -13.32 -11.42
C LEU A 120 -14.41 -13.04 -10.14
N PHE A 121 -15.54 -12.35 -10.29
CA PHE A 121 -16.47 -12.02 -9.21
C PHE A 121 -17.76 -12.79 -9.39
N ARG A 122 -18.38 -13.14 -8.26
CA ARG A 122 -19.69 -13.80 -8.19
C ARG A 122 -20.60 -13.01 -7.27
N HIS A 123 -21.88 -12.92 -7.63
CA HIS A 123 -22.88 -12.30 -6.77
C HIS A 123 -23.15 -13.20 -5.56
N LYS A 124 -23.19 -12.62 -4.35
CA LYS A 124 -23.37 -13.36 -3.09
C LYS A 124 -24.71 -14.10 -3.04
N SER A 125 -25.80 -13.43 -3.43
CA SER A 125 -27.16 -14.02 -3.47
C SER A 125 -27.51 -14.80 -4.74
N PHE A 126 -26.86 -14.54 -5.88
CA PHE A 126 -27.17 -15.16 -7.18
C PHE A 126 -25.93 -15.81 -7.77
N ILE A 127 -25.70 -17.08 -7.42
CA ILE A 127 -24.44 -17.80 -7.69
C ILE A 127 -24.10 -17.90 -9.19
N ASP A 128 -25.11 -17.92 -10.05
CA ASP A 128 -24.96 -17.97 -11.51
C ASP A 128 -24.52 -16.63 -12.11
N LEU A 129 -24.70 -15.52 -11.38
CA LEU A 129 -24.24 -14.20 -11.82
C LEU A 129 -22.77 -14.04 -11.51
N GLN A 130 -21.97 -14.00 -12.58
CA GLN A 130 -20.53 -13.80 -12.51
C GLN A 130 -20.07 -12.80 -13.57
N PHE A 131 -19.00 -12.08 -13.27
CA PHE A 131 -18.30 -11.29 -14.27
C PHE A 131 -16.81 -11.22 -13.94
N SER A 132 -16.00 -10.95 -14.97
CA SER A 132 -14.57 -10.69 -14.78
C SER A 132 -14.27 -9.20 -14.85
N LYS A 133 -13.29 -8.75 -14.06
CA LYS A 133 -12.84 -7.36 -14.06
C LYS A 133 -11.33 -7.29 -13.92
N GLN A 134 -10.72 -6.46 -14.75
CA GLN A 134 -9.33 -6.06 -14.55
C GLN A 134 -9.25 -5.04 -13.42
N GLN A 135 -8.43 -5.32 -12.42
CA GLN A 135 -8.28 -4.46 -11.25
C GLN A 135 -6.80 -4.23 -10.92
N SER A 136 -6.48 -2.98 -10.62
CA SER A 136 -5.16 -2.54 -10.16
C SER A 136 -5.21 -2.22 -8.67
N PHE A 137 -4.38 -2.87 -7.87
CA PHE A 137 -4.24 -2.62 -6.45
C PHE A 137 -2.98 -1.81 -6.20
N LEU A 138 -3.11 -0.65 -5.56
CA LEU A 138 -1.95 0.12 -5.09
C LEU A 138 -1.46 -0.49 -3.77
N LEU A 139 -0.19 -0.89 -3.73
CA LEU A 139 0.45 -1.35 -2.51
C LEU A 139 1.57 -0.41 -2.09
N LEU A 140 1.60 -0.07 -0.80
CA LEU A 140 2.66 0.72 -0.17
C LEU A 140 3.37 -0.13 0.87
N LYS A 141 4.71 -0.03 0.94
CA LYS A 141 5.49 -0.72 1.97
C LYS A 141 5.55 0.16 3.22
N GLU A 142 4.83 -0.24 4.25
CA GLU A 142 4.79 0.40 5.57
C GLU A 142 5.30 -0.59 6.61
N GLU A 143 6.28 -0.18 7.43
CA GLU A 143 6.84 -1.04 8.49
C GLU A 143 7.32 -2.40 7.97
N GLY A 144 7.91 -2.41 6.77
CA GLY A 144 8.40 -3.63 6.11
C GLY A 144 7.32 -4.53 5.50
N LYS A 145 6.04 -4.18 5.60
CA LYS A 145 4.92 -4.96 5.06
C LYS A 145 4.25 -4.23 3.90
N TRP A 146 3.85 -4.95 2.87
CA TRP A 146 3.05 -4.41 1.78
C TRP A 146 1.59 -4.25 2.24
N ARG A 147 1.05 -3.05 2.07
CA ARG A 147 -0.29 -2.65 2.54
C ARG A 147 -1.17 -2.17 1.40
N PHE A 148 -2.46 -2.51 1.47
CA PHE A 148 -3.49 -2.19 0.49
C PHE A 148 -4.27 -0.95 0.88
N ASP A 149 -4.89 -0.30 -0.10
CA ASP A 149 -5.87 0.76 0.17
C ASP A 149 -7.25 0.17 0.48
N LEU A 150 -7.66 0.16 1.75
CA LEU A 150 -8.96 -0.39 2.14
C LEU A 150 -10.15 0.39 1.56
N LEU A 151 -9.97 1.69 1.28
CA LEU A 151 -11.02 2.50 0.66
C LEU A 151 -11.33 2.04 -0.76
N GLN A 152 -10.34 1.47 -1.46
CA GLN A 152 -10.56 0.83 -2.76
C GLN A 152 -11.46 -0.41 -2.61
N MET A 153 -11.26 -1.18 -1.55
CA MET A 153 -11.93 -2.46 -1.33
C MET A 153 -13.42 -2.29 -1.08
N ILE A 154 -13.80 -1.37 -0.18
CA ILE A 154 -15.22 -1.09 0.11
C ILE A 154 -15.98 -0.43 -1.05
N ARG A 155 -15.27 -0.05 -2.13
CA ARG A 155 -15.84 0.52 -3.36
C ARG A 155 -15.80 -0.47 -4.53
N SER A 156 -15.28 -1.68 -4.31
CA SER A 156 -14.99 -2.64 -5.37
C SER A 156 -15.51 -4.03 -5.05
N PRO A 157 -16.15 -4.72 -6.02
CA PRO A 157 -16.28 -4.30 -7.40
C PRO A 157 -17.51 -3.41 -7.62
N PHE A 158 -17.31 -2.23 -8.19
CA PHE A 158 -18.41 -1.51 -8.83
C PHE A 158 -18.84 -2.29 -10.09
N TYR A 159 -20.05 -2.85 -10.06
CA TYR A 159 -20.72 -3.47 -11.19
C TYR A 159 -21.80 -2.52 -11.72
N SER A 160 -21.75 -2.23 -13.01
CA SER A 160 -22.84 -1.59 -13.74
C SER A 160 -23.18 -2.50 -14.92
N PRO A 161 -24.35 -3.15 -14.93
CA PRO A 161 -24.72 -3.98 -16.06
C PRO A 161 -24.71 -3.14 -17.34
N PRO A 162 -24.25 -3.70 -18.47
CA PRO A 162 -24.41 -3.03 -19.76
C PRO A 162 -25.91 -2.77 -20.00
N LYS A 163 -26.23 -1.55 -20.44
CA LYS A 163 -27.59 -1.17 -20.85
C LYS A 163 -27.98 -1.87 -22.15
#